data_AF-A0A835YM75-F1
#
_entry.id   AF-A0A835YM75-F1
#
_cell.length_a   1.000
_cell.length_b   1.000
_cell.length_c   1.000
_cell.angle_alpha   90.00
_cell.angle_beta   90.00
_cell.angle_gamma   90.00
#
_symmetry.space_group_name_H-M   'P 1'
#
loop_
_entity.id
_entity.type
_entity.pdbx_description
1 polymer ?
#
loop_
_entity_poly.entity_id
_entity_poly.type
_entity_poly.pdbx_seq_one_letter_code
_entity_poly.pdbx_strand_id
1 'polypeptide(L)'
;LRVTSYTNKYGTFQTRTLNGMLPGPLMRMEACSEYSVTLNNRMHGYLPPFPEAPFNSYRDPLVTNMHLHGLHISGSAGGDDMTVEIEPGADHTYLYKIPCDHSGGLHWYHPHHHGSTTLQAGAGAAALLVVEDNPWLEASMPEVYKDIPQVKLTLRCGETGTCALVE
;
A
#
# COMPACT_ATOMS: atom_id res chain seq x y z
N LEU A 1 -8.46 -3.78 -3.78
CA LEU A 1 -7.91 -5.05 -3.28
C LEU A 1 -8.74 -6.22 -3.80
N ARG A 2 -8.10 -7.30 -4.26
CA ARG A 2 -8.79 -8.51 -4.74
C ARG A 2 -7.92 -9.77 -4.55
N VAL A 3 -8.51 -10.95 -4.64
CA VAL A 3 -7.76 -12.20 -4.84
C VAL A 3 -7.43 -12.33 -6.33
N THR A 4 -6.19 -12.70 -6.67
CA THR A 4 -5.72 -12.89 -8.05
C THR A 4 -5.01 -14.22 -8.19
N SER A 5 -5.35 -14.96 -9.25
CA SER A 5 -4.69 -16.21 -9.62
C SER A 5 -3.55 -15.92 -10.60
N TYR A 6 -2.36 -16.43 -10.30
CA TYR A 6 -1.22 -16.44 -11.20
C TYR A 6 -0.90 -17.88 -11.58
N THR A 7 -0.84 -18.15 -12.88
CA THR A 7 -0.53 -19.47 -13.42
C THR A 7 0.78 -19.41 -14.19
N ASN A 8 1.72 -20.29 -13.84
CA ASN A 8 2.96 -20.48 -14.58
C ASN A 8 3.22 -21.99 -14.76
N LYS A 9 4.36 -22.33 -15.36
CA LYS A 9 4.75 -23.73 -15.61
C LYS A 9 4.90 -24.60 -14.35
N TYR A 10 4.97 -24.00 -13.16
CA TYR A 10 5.10 -24.67 -11.87
C TYR A 10 3.78 -24.82 -11.12
N GLY A 11 2.69 -24.20 -11.59
CA GLY A 11 1.37 -24.33 -11.00
C GLY A 11 0.57 -23.03 -10.99
N THR A 12 -0.57 -23.07 -10.31
CA THR A 12 -1.40 -21.89 -10.05
C THR A 12 -1.38 -21.57 -8.58
N PHE A 13 -1.11 -20.32 -8.24
CA PHE A 13 -1.25 -19.81 -6.88
C PHE A 13 -2.21 -18.62 -6.85
N GLN A 14 -2.88 -18.44 -5.71
CA GLN A 14 -3.75 -17.30 -5.47
C GLN A 14 -3.14 -16.40 -4.40
N THR A 15 -3.20 -15.10 -4.63
CA THR A 15 -2.62 -14.10 -3.72
C THR A 15 -3.49 -12.85 -3.65
N ARG A 16 -3.18 -11.93 -2.72
CA ARG A 16 -3.92 -10.68 -2.57
C ARG A 16 -3.18 -9.58 -3.31
N THR A 17 -3.90 -8.81 -4.12
CA THR A 17 -3.29 -7.82 -5.00
C THR A 17 -4.02 -6.49 -4.97
N LEU A 18 -3.25 -5.43 -5.17
CA LEU A 18 -3.77 -4.10 -5.44
C LEU A 18 -3.89 -3.96 -6.96
N ASN A 19 -5.10 -3.68 -7.43
CA ASN A 19 -5.44 -3.60 -8.86
C ASN A 19 -5.11 -4.84 -9.71
N GLY A 20 -5.01 -6.04 -9.11
CA GLY A 20 -4.65 -7.25 -9.86
C GLY A 20 -3.16 -7.37 -10.18
N MET A 21 -2.33 -6.49 -9.62
CA MET A 21 -0.89 -6.45 -9.86
C MET A 21 -0.12 -6.87 -8.60
N LEU A 22 1.03 -7.51 -8.82
CA LEU A 22 1.95 -7.93 -7.77
C LEU A 22 3.38 -7.50 -8.15
N PRO A 23 3.95 -6.42 -7.59
CA PRO A 23 3.33 -5.52 -6.62
C PRO A 23 2.20 -4.69 -7.26
N GLY A 24 1.42 -4.01 -6.43
CA GLY A 24 0.43 -3.05 -6.90
C GLY A 24 1.06 -1.88 -7.69
N PRO A 25 0.24 -1.03 -8.32
CA PRO A 25 0.72 0.09 -9.13
C PRO A 25 1.49 1.11 -8.29
N LEU A 26 2.51 1.75 -8.88
CA LEU A 26 3.20 2.87 -8.25
C LEU A 26 2.24 4.06 -8.10
N MET A 27 2.14 4.63 -6.89
CA MET A 27 1.54 5.95 -6.70
C MET A 27 2.64 7.02 -6.70
N ARG A 28 2.37 8.16 -7.36
CA ARG A 28 3.21 9.35 -7.29
C ARG A 28 2.40 10.48 -6.69
N MET A 29 2.99 11.18 -5.74
CA MET A 29 2.38 12.27 -5.00
C MET A 29 3.36 13.44 -4.89
N GLU A 30 2.85 14.62 -4.60
CA GLU A 30 3.61 15.85 -4.45
C GLU A 30 3.32 16.47 -3.09
N ALA A 31 4.29 17.19 -2.53
CA ALA A 31 4.05 18.05 -1.39
C ALA A 31 3.01 19.14 -1.73
N CYS A 32 2.36 19.71 -0.72
CA CYS A 32 1.29 20.70 -0.89
C CYS A 32 0.07 20.25 -1.71
N SER A 33 -0.17 18.93 -1.82
CA SER A 33 -1.24 18.39 -2.67
C SER A 33 -2.24 17.56 -1.89
N GLU A 34 -3.44 17.43 -2.45
CA GLU A 34 -4.51 16.60 -1.90
C GLU A 34 -4.90 15.51 -2.91
N TYR A 35 -5.02 14.28 -2.43
CA TYR A 35 -5.36 13.11 -3.24
C TYR A 35 -6.60 12.43 -2.69
N SER A 36 -7.60 12.23 -3.55
CA SER A 36 -8.76 11.39 -3.26
C SER A 36 -8.51 9.99 -3.82
N VAL A 37 -8.34 9.00 -2.94
CA VAL A 37 -8.00 7.62 -3.31
C VAL A 37 -9.08 6.67 -2.81
N THR A 38 -9.74 5.96 -3.72
CA THR A 38 -10.77 4.97 -3.34
C THR A 38 -10.19 3.56 -3.32
N LEU A 39 -10.20 2.93 -2.15
CA LEU A 39 -9.91 1.50 -2.03
C LEU A 39 -11.21 0.72 -2.21
N ASN A 40 -11.24 -0.09 -3.26
CA ASN A 40 -12.35 -1.01 -3.52
C ASN A 40 -12.01 -2.40 -2.98
N ASN A 41 -12.76 -2.90 -2.00
CA ASN A 41 -12.58 -4.26 -1.53
C ASN A 41 -13.40 -5.23 -2.39
N ARG A 42 -12.74 -5.86 -3.37
CA ARG A 42 -13.33 -6.88 -4.25
C ARG A 42 -12.87 -8.29 -3.88
N MET A 43 -12.37 -8.47 -2.65
CA MET A 43 -12.12 -9.81 -2.14
C MET A 43 -13.46 -10.54 -1.95
N HIS A 44 -13.41 -11.85 -2.08
CA HIS A 44 -14.54 -12.74 -1.94
C HIS A 44 -14.05 -14.04 -1.32
N GLY A 45 -14.94 -14.78 -0.68
CA GLY A 45 -14.61 -16.03 -0.02
C GLY A 45 -15.55 -16.30 1.14
N TYR A 46 -15.38 -17.47 1.74
CA TYR A 46 -16.11 -17.84 2.95
C TYR A 46 -15.43 -17.22 4.17
N LEU A 47 -16.20 -16.44 4.94
CA LEU A 47 -15.84 -16.03 6.29
C LEU A 47 -16.48 -17.06 7.23
N PRO A 48 -15.74 -18.08 7.73
CA PRO A 48 -16.26 -18.81 8.87
C PRO A 48 -16.51 -17.81 10.00
N PRO A 49 -17.52 -18.04 10.86
CA PRO A 49 -17.64 -17.26 12.08
C PRO A 49 -16.33 -17.37 12.84
N PHE A 50 -15.62 -16.24 12.95
CA PHE A 50 -14.42 -16.18 13.77
C PHE A 50 -14.89 -16.18 15.22
N PRO A 51 -14.39 -17.08 16.08
CA PRO A 51 -14.63 -16.95 17.50
C PRO A 51 -14.15 -15.58 17.95
N GLU A 52 -14.79 -14.99 18.96
CA GLU A 52 -14.32 -13.73 19.55
C GLU A 52 -12.84 -13.89 19.88
N ALA A 53 -12.01 -13.12 19.17
CA ALA A 53 -10.57 -13.21 19.24
C ALA A 53 -10.03 -11.85 19.69
N PRO A 54 -8.97 -11.81 20.52
CA PRO A 54 -8.35 -10.57 20.94
C PRO A 54 -8.02 -9.66 19.76
N PHE A 55 -8.04 -8.35 19.95
CA PHE A 55 -7.87 -7.37 18.87
C PHE A 55 -6.61 -7.62 18.00
N ASN A 56 -5.50 -8.05 18.62
CA ASN A 56 -4.23 -8.34 17.95
C ASN A 56 -4.06 -9.83 17.59
N SER A 57 -5.12 -10.49 17.13
CA SER A 57 -5.10 -11.89 16.71
C SER A 57 -5.62 -12.06 15.28
N TYR A 58 -5.35 -13.20 14.65
CA TYR A 58 -5.80 -13.48 13.29
C TYR A 58 -7.33 -13.50 13.20
N ARG A 59 -7.89 -12.56 12.43
CA ARG A 59 -9.33 -12.44 12.18
C ARG A 59 -9.59 -11.62 10.92
N ASP A 60 -10.86 -11.55 10.52
CA ASP A 60 -11.36 -10.69 9.45
C ASP A 60 -10.52 -10.74 8.16
N PRO A 61 -10.21 -11.94 7.63
CA PRO A 61 -9.23 -12.09 6.55
C PRO A 61 -9.62 -11.39 5.24
N LEU A 62 -10.91 -11.05 5.10
CA LEU A 62 -11.45 -10.31 3.96
C LEU A 62 -11.82 -8.85 4.29
N VAL A 63 -11.69 -8.40 5.54
CA VAL A 63 -11.83 -6.97 5.90
C VAL A 63 -10.47 -6.30 5.71
N THR A 64 -10.49 -5.10 5.15
CA THR A 64 -9.27 -4.38 4.79
C THR A 64 -9.35 -2.90 5.12
N ASN A 65 -8.23 -2.22 5.01
CA ASN A 65 -8.12 -0.76 4.95
C ASN A 65 -6.85 -0.41 4.16
N MET A 66 -6.41 0.84 4.21
CA MET A 66 -5.17 1.28 3.57
C MET A 66 -4.33 2.08 4.56
N HIS A 67 -3.01 1.91 4.47
CA HIS A 67 -2.04 2.73 5.16
C HIS A 67 -0.95 3.19 4.19
N LEU A 68 -0.57 4.47 4.25
CA LEU A 68 0.57 5.02 3.51
C LEU A 68 1.80 5.10 4.43
N HIS A 69 2.64 4.08 4.37
CA HIS A 69 3.77 3.94 5.26
C HIS A 69 4.90 4.92 4.93
N GLY A 70 5.27 5.70 5.93
CA GLY A 70 6.33 6.72 5.86
C GLY A 70 5.83 8.11 5.49
N LEU A 71 4.52 8.29 5.31
CA LEU A 71 3.93 9.62 5.12
C LEU A 71 3.60 10.26 6.47
N HIS A 72 3.92 11.55 6.62
CA HIS A 72 3.55 12.36 7.78
C HIS A 72 2.20 13.06 7.54
N ILE A 73 1.13 12.27 7.53
CA ILE A 73 -0.24 12.74 7.25
C ILE A 73 -1.19 12.42 8.41
N SER A 74 -2.38 13.03 8.40
CA SER A 74 -3.37 12.82 9.46
C SER A 74 -3.90 11.38 9.44
N GLY A 75 -3.82 10.68 10.57
CA GLY A 75 -4.49 9.39 10.80
C GLY A 75 -5.92 9.53 11.35
N SER A 76 -6.50 10.73 11.31
CA SER A 76 -7.90 10.95 11.71
C SER A 76 -8.87 10.50 10.62
N ALA A 77 -10.14 10.33 10.98
CA ALA A 77 -11.21 9.94 10.06
C ALA A 77 -11.15 10.70 8.71
N GLY A 78 -11.15 9.94 7.62
CA GLY A 78 -11.02 10.44 6.25
C GLY A 78 -9.59 10.64 5.76
N GLY A 79 -8.59 10.70 6.64
CA GLY A 79 -7.16 10.62 6.32
C GLY A 79 -6.65 9.19 6.32
N ASP A 80 -5.40 8.96 6.74
CA ASP A 80 -4.76 7.63 6.87
C ASP A 80 -5.22 6.86 8.11
N ASP A 81 -6.55 6.76 8.26
CA ASP A 81 -7.21 6.18 9.43
C ASP A 81 -7.19 4.64 9.39
N MET A 82 -6.29 4.06 10.18
CA MET A 82 -6.14 2.62 10.34
C MET A 82 -7.30 1.92 11.08
N THR A 83 -8.29 2.66 11.57
CA THR A 83 -9.51 2.10 12.20
C THR A 83 -10.65 1.88 11.21
N VAL A 84 -10.51 2.36 9.98
CA VAL A 84 -11.48 2.08 8.91
C VAL A 84 -11.58 0.58 8.68
N GLU A 85 -12.81 0.07 8.56
CA GLU A 85 -13.10 -1.31 8.21
C GLU A 85 -13.84 -1.33 6.85
N ILE A 86 -13.20 -1.88 5.83
CA ILE A 86 -13.79 -2.01 4.49
C ILE A 86 -14.15 -3.48 4.28
N GLU A 87 -15.43 -3.77 4.42
CA GLU A 87 -16.00 -5.10 4.22
C GLU A 87 -15.87 -5.59 2.75
N PRO A 88 -15.91 -6.91 2.50
CA PRO A 88 -15.97 -7.46 1.15
C PRO A 88 -17.13 -6.88 0.34
N GLY A 89 -16.85 -6.34 -0.85
CA GLY A 89 -17.82 -5.69 -1.72
C GLY A 89 -17.99 -4.19 -1.44
N ALA A 90 -17.50 -3.68 -0.31
CA ALA A 90 -17.56 -2.27 0.04
C ALA A 90 -16.36 -1.49 -0.50
N ASP A 91 -16.53 -0.16 -0.55
CA ASP A 91 -15.52 0.79 -1.02
C ASP A 91 -15.37 1.92 0.02
N HIS A 92 -14.16 2.46 0.17
CA HIS A 92 -13.88 3.63 1.02
C HIS A 92 -12.95 4.60 0.30
N THR A 93 -13.21 5.90 0.44
CA THR A 93 -12.39 6.97 -0.14
C THR A 93 -11.60 7.68 0.96
N TYR A 94 -10.29 7.65 0.79
CA TYR A 94 -9.32 8.36 1.62
C TYR A 94 -9.01 9.72 0.99
N LEU A 95 -8.87 10.74 1.83
CA LEU A 95 -8.43 12.07 1.45
C LEU A 95 -7.06 12.34 2.06
N TYR A 96 -6.02 12.07 1.27
CA TYR A 96 -4.64 12.26 1.69
C TYR A 96 -4.18 13.67 1.39
N LYS A 97 -3.98 14.47 2.43
CA LYS A 97 -3.39 15.80 2.37
C LYS A 97 -1.90 15.69 2.65
N ILE A 98 -1.07 15.89 1.63
CA ILE A 98 0.38 15.88 1.76
C ILE A 98 0.83 17.29 2.18
N PRO A 99 1.43 17.45 3.37
CA PRO A 99 1.91 18.75 3.83
C PRO A 99 2.93 19.37 2.88
N CYS A 100 3.01 20.69 2.88
CA CYS A 100 4.01 21.42 2.11
C CYS A 100 5.44 21.18 2.58
N ASP A 101 5.63 20.81 3.85
CA ASP A 101 6.92 20.49 4.47
C ASP A 101 7.21 18.98 4.49
N HIS A 102 6.44 18.18 3.74
CA HIS A 102 6.74 16.77 3.56
C HIS A 102 7.97 16.60 2.67
N SER A 103 8.93 15.79 3.10
CA SER A 103 10.10 15.44 2.29
C SER A 103 9.72 14.55 1.11
N GLY A 104 10.43 14.68 0.00
CA GLY A 104 10.39 13.68 -1.06
C GLY A 104 10.98 12.34 -0.58
N GLY A 105 10.67 11.27 -1.30
CA GLY A 105 11.23 9.96 -0.99
C GLY A 105 10.46 8.77 -1.54
N LEU A 106 11.03 7.59 -1.31
CA LEU A 106 10.40 6.30 -1.58
C LEU A 106 9.71 5.79 -0.33
N HIS A 107 8.41 5.57 -0.48
CA HIS A 107 7.47 5.09 0.52
C HIS A 107 6.74 3.85 -0.03
N TRP A 108 5.76 3.35 0.70
CA TRP A 108 4.93 2.25 0.24
C TRP A 108 3.55 2.30 0.88
N TYR A 109 2.61 1.55 0.32
CA TYR A 109 1.25 1.47 0.82
C TYR A 109 0.76 0.03 0.84
N HIS A 110 0.00 -0.31 1.88
CA HIS A 110 -0.49 -1.66 2.10
C HIS A 110 -1.73 -1.68 3.01
N PRO A 111 -2.53 -2.76 2.99
CA PRO A 111 -3.57 -2.97 3.99
C PRO A 111 -3.01 -3.11 5.40
N HIS A 112 -3.67 -2.47 6.36
CA HIS A 112 -3.27 -2.39 7.76
C HIS A 112 -4.40 -2.76 8.76
N HIS A 113 -5.42 -3.51 8.32
CA HIS A 113 -6.49 -3.93 9.22
C HIS A 113 -5.98 -4.92 10.27
N HIS A 114 -6.28 -4.65 11.53
CA HIS A 114 -5.86 -5.52 12.63
C HIS A 114 -6.45 -6.92 12.47
N GLY A 115 -5.57 -7.92 12.52
CA GLY A 115 -5.91 -9.32 12.34
C GLY A 115 -5.80 -9.85 10.92
N SER A 116 -5.79 -8.98 9.90
CA SER A 116 -5.65 -9.40 8.50
C SER A 116 -4.46 -8.78 7.76
N THR A 117 -3.77 -7.78 8.33
CA THR A 117 -2.54 -7.17 7.77
C THR A 117 -1.53 -8.19 7.28
N THR A 118 -1.12 -9.13 8.13
CA THR A 118 -0.11 -10.13 7.77
C THR A 118 -0.55 -10.98 6.58
N LEU A 119 -1.83 -11.37 6.54
CA LEU A 119 -2.38 -12.14 5.44
C LEU A 119 -2.41 -11.32 4.15
N GLN A 120 -2.81 -10.06 4.20
CA GLN A 120 -3.05 -9.25 3.02
C GLN A 120 -1.74 -8.66 2.47
N ALA A 121 -1.00 -7.92 3.29
CA ALA A 121 0.28 -7.34 2.90
C ALA A 121 1.33 -8.43 2.62
N GLY A 122 1.41 -9.46 3.49
CA GLY A 122 2.33 -10.59 3.32
C GLY A 122 2.01 -11.47 2.10
N ALA A 123 0.75 -11.49 1.65
CA ALA A 123 0.38 -12.11 0.38
C ALA A 123 0.47 -11.15 -0.83
N GLY A 124 1.19 -10.03 -0.70
CA GLY A 124 1.55 -9.20 -1.84
C GLY A 124 0.62 -8.02 -2.15
N ALA A 125 -0.37 -7.74 -1.30
CA ALA A 125 -1.12 -6.49 -1.38
C ALA A 125 -0.29 -5.32 -0.86
N ALA A 126 0.80 -5.01 -1.53
CA ALA A 126 1.71 -3.93 -1.21
C ALA A 126 2.23 -3.31 -2.51
N ALA A 127 2.56 -2.03 -2.45
CA ALA A 127 3.08 -1.30 -3.59
C ALA A 127 3.87 -0.08 -3.16
N LEU A 128 4.73 0.40 -4.05
CA LEU A 128 5.54 1.57 -3.80
C LEU A 128 4.74 2.85 -3.99
N LEU A 129 5.11 3.88 -3.23
CA LEU A 129 4.63 5.24 -3.34
C LEU A 129 5.85 6.15 -3.41
N VAL A 130 5.86 7.11 -4.32
CA VAL A 130 6.88 8.16 -4.37
C VAL A 130 6.23 9.48 -4.03
N VAL A 131 6.82 10.21 -3.09
CA VAL A 131 6.58 11.64 -2.96
C VAL A 131 7.71 12.33 -3.71
N GLU A 132 7.39 13.13 -4.71
CA GLU A 132 8.38 13.87 -5.48
C GLU A 132 9.13 14.86 -4.58
N ASP A 133 10.40 15.12 -4.92
CA ASP A 133 11.21 16.05 -4.15
C ASP A 133 10.57 17.44 -4.10
N ASN A 134 10.56 18.01 -2.90
CA ASN A 134 10.16 19.39 -2.71
C ASN A 134 11.38 20.29 -2.93
N PRO A 135 11.39 21.15 -3.97
CA PRO A 135 12.54 22.00 -4.28
C PRO A 135 12.96 22.92 -3.13
N TRP A 136 12.00 23.33 -2.29
CA TRP A 136 12.27 24.17 -1.13
C TRP A 136 13.01 23.43 -0.01
N LEU A 137 12.72 22.14 0.18
CA LEU A 137 13.41 21.31 1.17
C LEU A 137 14.76 20.82 0.65
N GLU A 138 14.86 20.53 -0.65
CA GLU A 138 16.11 20.15 -1.30
C GLU A 138 17.19 21.24 -1.14
N ALA A 139 16.81 22.51 -1.30
CA ALA A 139 17.69 23.65 -1.07
C ALA A 139 18.21 23.74 0.38
N SER A 140 17.46 23.20 1.34
CA SER A 140 17.80 23.18 2.77
C SER A 140 18.52 21.90 3.22
N MET A 141 18.70 20.93 2.32
CA MET A 141 19.30 19.64 2.65
C MET A 141 20.78 19.79 3.05
N PRO A 142 21.22 19.27 4.21
CA PRO A 142 22.63 19.27 4.59
C PRO A 142 23.53 18.63 3.52
N GLU A 143 24.70 19.22 3.28
CA GLU A 143 25.63 18.80 2.21
C GLU A 143 26.01 17.31 2.29
N VAL A 144 26.13 16.78 3.51
CA VAL A 144 26.43 15.36 3.76
C VAL A 144 25.40 14.39 3.17
N TYR A 145 24.18 14.85 2.90
CA TYR A 145 23.10 14.04 2.36
C TYR A 145 22.94 14.16 0.84
N LYS A 146 23.48 15.20 0.20
CA LYS A 146 23.33 15.44 -1.24
C LYS A 146 24.06 14.41 -2.10
N ASP A 147 25.18 13.91 -1.60
CA ASP A 147 26.02 12.93 -2.29
C ASP A 147 25.77 11.49 -1.83
N ILE A 148 24.69 11.23 -1.06
CA ILE A 148 24.34 9.86 -0.69
C ILE A 148 24.06 9.06 -1.97
N PRO A 149 24.76 7.93 -2.20
CA PRO A 149 24.51 7.10 -3.36
C PRO A 149 23.05 6.64 -3.39
N GLN A 150 22.34 7.03 -4.45
CA GLN A 150 20.99 6.54 -4.68
C GLN A 150 21.07 5.11 -5.23
N VAL A 151 20.44 4.17 -4.53
CA VAL A 151 20.22 2.81 -5.05
C VAL A 151 18.85 2.77 -5.69
N LYS A 152 18.81 2.79 -7.02
CA LYS A 152 17.55 2.75 -7.76
C LYS A 152 17.02 1.32 -7.78
N LEU A 153 15.96 1.10 -7.03
CA LEU A 153 15.26 -0.17 -7.03
C LEU A 153 14.24 -0.22 -8.17
N THR A 154 14.49 -0.98 -9.23
CA THR A 154 13.52 -1.15 -10.32
C THR A 154 12.80 -2.48 -10.16
N LEU A 155 11.47 -2.46 -10.06
CA LEU A 155 10.65 -3.67 -10.14
C LEU A 155 10.20 -3.85 -11.59
N ARG A 156 10.80 -4.80 -12.30
CA ARG A 156 10.40 -5.15 -13.66
C ARG A 156 9.45 -6.34 -13.63
N CYS A 157 8.25 -6.14 -14.14
CA CYS A 157 7.23 -7.17 -14.28
C CYS A 157 7.23 -7.74 -15.70
N GLY A 158 7.36 -9.06 -15.81
CA GLY A 158 7.20 -9.78 -17.09
C GLY A 158 5.72 -9.95 -17.46
N GLU A 159 5.46 -10.34 -18.71
CA GLU A 159 4.09 -10.58 -19.24
C GLU A 159 3.31 -11.65 -18.45
N THR A 160 4.02 -12.52 -17.74
CA THR A 160 3.46 -13.57 -16.86
C THR A 160 3.11 -13.08 -15.45
N GLY A 161 3.28 -11.78 -15.17
CA GLY A 161 3.00 -11.18 -13.85
C GLY A 161 4.07 -11.45 -12.79
N THR A 162 5.19 -12.07 -13.14
CA THR A 162 6.34 -12.22 -12.26
C THR A 162 7.17 -10.94 -12.28
N CYS A 163 7.31 -10.29 -11.13
CA CYS A 163 8.15 -9.12 -10.98
C CYS A 163 9.44 -9.48 -10.25
N ALA A 164 10.55 -8.96 -10.73
CA ALA A 164 11.84 -9.08 -10.08
C ALA A 164 12.40 -7.69 -9.81
N LEU A 165 13.15 -7.60 -8.71
CA LEU A 165 14.07 -6.50 -8.50
C LEU A 165 15.16 -6.62 -9.58
N VAL A 166 15.31 -5.57 -10.36
CA VAL A 166 16.38 -5.41 -11.34
C VAL A 166 17.16 -4.16 -10.95
N GLU A 167 18.49 -4.29 -10.93
CA GLU A 167 19.43 -3.18 -10.83
C GLU A 167 19.57 -2.47 -12.18
#